data_AF-A0A7S2PE74-F1
#
_entry.id   AF-A0A7S2PE74-F1
#
_cell.length_a   1.000
_cell.length_b   1.000
_cell.length_c   1.000
_cell.angle_alpha   90.00
_cell.angle_beta   90.00
_cell.angle_gamma   90.00
#
_symmetry.space_group_name_H-M   'P 1'
#
loop_
_entity.id
_entity.type
_entity.pdbx_description
1 polymer ?
#
loop_
_entity_poly.entity_id
_entity_poly.type
_entity_poly.pdbx_seq_one_letter_code
_entity_poly.pdbx_strand_id
1 'polypeptide(L)'
;MTAASIEAEALKALGLTPVRGLLLYGPPGCGKTALAREISKSLKARAPKIVSTPELLDRWVGGSERLVRNLFAEAEAELVSVGGDARKSALHVVVLDEIDAVFRK
;
A
#
# COMPACT_ATOMS: atom_id res chain seq x y z
N MET A 1 -13.70 -20.66 5.22
CA MET A 1 -14.01 -19.50 4.34
C MET A 1 -13.85 -18.24 5.18
N THR A 2 -12.87 -17.40 4.88
CA THR A 2 -12.63 -16.15 5.63
C THR A 2 -13.49 -15.02 5.03
N ALA A 3 -13.88 -14.03 5.84
CA ALA A 3 -14.75 -12.93 5.41
C ALA A 3 -14.25 -12.19 4.14
N ALA A 4 -12.93 -12.09 3.95
CA ALA A 4 -12.31 -11.49 2.77
C ALA A 4 -12.68 -12.20 1.45
N SER A 5 -12.95 -13.51 1.49
CA SER A 5 -13.39 -14.26 0.31
C SER A 5 -14.80 -13.87 -0.14
N ILE A 6 -15.68 -13.54 0.82
CA ILE A 6 -17.08 -13.19 0.55
C ILE A 6 -17.15 -11.79 -0.09
N GLU A 7 -16.34 -10.85 0.38
CA GLU A 7 -16.31 -9.47 -0.15
C GLU A 7 -15.77 -9.41 -1.58
N ALA A 8 -14.75 -10.21 -1.90
CA ALA A 8 -14.18 -10.27 -3.25
C ALA A 8 -15.19 -10.82 -4.27
N GLU A 9 -16.02 -11.78 -3.86
CA GLU A 9 -17.04 -12.40 -4.72
C GLU A 9 -18.24 -11.45 -4.92
N ALA A 10 -18.63 -10.72 -3.88
CA ALA A 10 -19.64 -9.66 -3.95
C ALA A 10 -19.21 -8.50 -4.85
N LEU A 11 -17.97 -8.02 -4.73
CA LEU A 11 -17.40 -6.98 -5.62
C LEU A 11 -17.43 -7.43 -7.09
N LYS A 12 -17.09 -8.69 -7.35
CA LYS A 12 -17.12 -9.26 -8.71
C LYS A 12 -18.55 -9.36 -9.25
N ALA A 13 -19.51 -9.78 -8.42
CA ALA A 13 -20.93 -9.83 -8.81
C ALA A 13 -21.47 -8.44 -9.18
N LEU A 14 -20.94 -7.40 -8.54
CA LEU A 14 -21.23 -5.99 -8.84
C LEU A 14 -20.38 -5.39 -9.98
N GLY A 15 -19.45 -6.17 -10.56
CA GLY A 15 -18.54 -5.68 -11.61
C GLY A 15 -17.50 -4.67 -11.12
N LEU A 16 -17.25 -4.59 -9.82
CA LEU A 16 -16.35 -3.62 -9.19
C LEU A 16 -14.94 -4.20 -9.00
N THR A 17 -13.94 -3.36 -9.25
CA THR A 17 -12.53 -3.68 -8.98
C THR A 17 -12.15 -3.25 -7.56
N PRO A 18 -11.36 -4.07 -6.82
CA PRO A 18 -10.89 -3.67 -5.50
C PRO A 18 -10.05 -2.38 -5.54
N VAL A 19 -10.24 -1.53 -4.54
CA VAL A 19 -9.48 -0.29 -4.39
C VAL A 19 -7.99 -0.63 -4.19
N ARG A 20 -7.12 0.01 -4.98
CA ARG A 20 -5.67 -0.23 -4.98
C ARG A 20 -4.87 0.76 -4.13
N GLY A 21 -5.48 1.88 -3.75
CA GLY A 21 -4.81 2.93 -2.98
C GLY A 21 -5.79 3.89 -2.33
N LEU A 22 -5.34 4.52 -1.26
CA LEU A 22 -6.09 5.51 -0.49
C LEU A 22 -5.20 6.74 -0.31
N LEU A 23 -5.74 7.93 -0.56
CA LEU A 23 -5.09 9.20 -0.27
C LEU A 23 -5.80 9.89 0.89
N LEU A 24 -5.09 10.12 1.99
CA LEU A 24 -5.60 10.88 3.12
C LEU A 24 -5.13 12.34 3.00
N TYR A 25 -6.07 13.27 2.82
CA TYR A 25 -5.77 14.70 2.64
C TYR A 25 -6.50 15.58 3.67
N GLY A 26 -6.02 16.81 3.85
CA GLY A 26 -6.67 17.89 4.60
C GLY A 26 -5.71 18.65 5.53
N PRO A 27 -6.24 19.47 6.44
CA PRO A 27 -5.42 20.29 7.36
C PRO A 27 -4.50 19.45 8.27
N PRO A 28 -3.40 20.03 8.76
CA PRO A 28 -2.56 19.40 9.77
C PRO A 28 -3.36 19.17 11.06
N GLY A 29 -3.04 18.10 11.79
CA GLY A 29 -3.71 17.78 13.07
C GLY A 29 -4.99 16.94 12.95
N CYS A 30 -5.49 16.62 11.76
CA CYS A 30 -6.67 15.73 11.59
C CYS A 30 -6.37 14.22 11.74
N GLY A 31 -5.20 13.84 12.28
CA GLY A 31 -4.88 12.43 12.55
C GLY A 31 -4.63 11.53 11.33
N LYS A 32 -4.35 12.08 10.14
CA LYS A 32 -4.17 11.29 8.89
C LYS A 32 -3.09 10.21 9.02
N THR A 33 -1.92 10.59 9.53
CA THR A 33 -0.80 9.68 9.76
C THR A 33 -1.15 8.59 10.78
N ALA A 34 -1.79 8.97 11.90
CA ALA A 34 -2.22 8.02 12.92
C ALA A 34 -3.24 7.01 12.35
N LEU A 35 -4.21 7.50 11.56
CA LEU A 35 -5.22 6.67 10.91
C LEU A 35 -4.59 5.69 9.91
N ALA A 36 -3.68 6.16 9.04
CA ALA A 36 -3.00 5.29 8.08
C ALA A 36 -2.22 4.15 8.78
N ARG A 37 -1.50 4.47 9.86
CA ARG A 37 -0.77 3.49 10.66
C ARG A 37 -1.70 2.48 11.31
N GLU A 38 -2.81 2.94 11.90
CA GLU A 38 -3.74 2.04 12.58
C GLU A 38 -4.51 1.14 11.62
N ILE A 39 -4.94 1.67 10.46
CA ILE A 39 -5.54 0.87 9.37
C ILE A 39 -4.55 -0.21 8.93
N SER A 40 -3.28 0.16 8.70
CA SER A 40 -2.26 -0.78 8.25
C SER A 40 -1.98 -1.92 9.24
N LYS A 41 -2.12 -1.67 10.54
CA LYS A 41 -1.99 -2.68 11.61
C LYS A 41 -3.26 -3.53 11.77
N SER A 42 -4.43 -2.92 11.59
CA SER A 42 -5.73 -3.57 11.79
C SER A 42 -6.10 -4.51 10.64
N LEU A 43 -5.65 -4.19 9.43
CA LEU A 43 -5.69 -5.10 8.30
C LEU A 43 -4.78 -6.28 8.64
N LYS A 44 -5.34 -7.48 8.89
CA LYS A 44 -4.64 -8.75 9.18
C LYS A 44 -3.83 -9.24 7.95
N ALA A 45 -2.92 -8.39 7.50
CA ALA A 45 -2.12 -8.47 6.29
C ALA A 45 -0.70 -8.94 6.62
N ARG A 46 0.18 -8.94 5.62
CA ARG A 46 1.63 -8.96 5.87
C ARG A 46 2.03 -7.71 6.67
N ALA A 47 3.19 -7.76 7.34
CA ALA A 47 3.67 -6.62 8.11
C ALA A 47 3.68 -5.35 7.24
N PRO A 48 2.97 -4.28 7.64
CA PRO A 48 2.83 -3.10 6.81
C PRO A 48 4.19 -2.40 6.66
N LYS A 49 4.49 -1.94 5.45
CA LYS A 49 5.68 -1.14 5.16
C LYS A 49 5.32 0.33 5.30
N ILE A 50 5.81 0.97 6.35
CA ILE A 50 5.57 2.40 6.60
C ILE A 50 6.88 3.13 6.31
N VAL A 51 6.87 4.01 5.31
CA VAL A 51 8.05 4.76 4.86
C VAL A 51 7.71 6.24 4.76
N SER A 52 8.61 7.11 5.22
CA SER A 52 8.43 8.54 4.99
C SER A 52 8.84 8.85 3.55
N THR A 53 8.02 9.59 2.81
CA THR A 53 8.23 9.83 1.38
C THR A 53 9.58 10.49 1.06
N PRO A 54 10.11 11.45 1.87
CA PRO A 54 11.46 11.98 1.68
C PRO A 54 12.59 10.95 1.78
N GLU A 55 12.41 9.84 2.51
CA GLU A 55 13.42 8.77 2.60
C GLU A 55 13.53 7.98 1.30
N LEU A 56 12.50 8.02 0.44
CA LEU A 56 12.51 7.42 -0.88
C LEU A 56 13.21 8.30 -1.92
N LEU A 57 13.60 9.54 -1.57
CA LEU A 57 14.35 10.43 -2.44
C LEU A 57 15.85 10.25 -2.23
N ASP A 58 16.52 9.73 -3.25
CA ASP A 58 17.97 9.67 -3.32
C ASP A 58 18.53 10.84 -4.16
N ARG A 59 19.69 11.37 -3.76
CA ARG A 59 20.44 12.38 -4.51
C ARG A 59 21.17 11.78 -5.71
N TRP A 60 21.36 10.46 -5.74
CA TRP A 60 22.00 9.74 -6.83
C TRP A 60 20.97 9.33 -7.89
N VAL A 61 21.32 9.54 -9.17
CA VAL A 61 20.46 9.17 -10.31
C VAL A 61 20.13 7.68 -10.24
N GLY A 62 18.84 7.33 -10.24
CA GLY A 62 18.37 5.95 -10.19
C GLY A 62 18.25 5.35 -8.77
N GLY A 63 18.65 6.08 -7.73
CA GLY A 63 18.58 5.62 -6.35
C GLY A 63 17.14 5.54 -5.84
N SER A 64 16.35 6.59 -6.08
CA SER A 64 14.94 6.67 -5.70
C SER A 64 14.10 5.56 -6.34
N GLU A 65 14.31 5.30 -7.64
CA GLU A 65 13.59 4.26 -8.37
C GLU A 65 13.91 2.86 -7.84
N ARG A 66 15.15 2.62 -7.42
CA ARG A 66 15.54 1.36 -6.78
C ARG A 66 14.85 1.17 -5.44
N LEU A 67 14.79 2.22 -4.61
CA LEU A 67 14.10 2.17 -3.31
C LEU A 67 12.61 1.86 -3.47
N VAL A 68 11.94 2.53 -4.42
CA VAL A 68 10.53 2.25 -4.72
C VAL A 68 10.35 0.81 -5.23
N ARG A 69 11.20 0.31 -6.13
CA ARG A 69 11.12 -1.09 -6.59
C ARG A 69 11.29 -2.08 -5.44
N ASN A 70 12.26 -1.85 -4.57
CA ASN A 70 12.52 -2.70 -3.41
C ASN A 70 11.35 -2.71 -2.43
N LEU A 71 10.61 -1.60 -2.32
CA LEU A 71 9.42 -1.50 -1.48
C LEU A 71 8.34 -2.51 -1.92
N PHE A 72 8.13 -2.67 -3.23
CA PHE A 72 7.12 -3.56 -3.81
C PHE A 72 7.62 -4.98 -4.12
N ALA A 73 8.92 -5.23 -4.10
CA ALA A 73 9.53 -6.50 -4.53
C ALA A 73 8.92 -7.75 -3.84
N GLU A 74 8.64 -7.68 -2.53
CA GLU A 74 8.00 -8.78 -1.80
C GLU A 74 6.57 -9.05 -2.27
N ALA A 75 5.80 -7.99 -2.54
CA ALA A 75 4.43 -8.12 -3.02
C ALA A 75 4.40 -8.71 -4.43
N GLU A 76 5.33 -8.30 -5.29
CA GLU A 76 5.50 -8.85 -6.63
C GLU A 76 5.92 -10.33 -6.60
N ALA A 77 6.89 -10.68 -5.76
CA ALA A 77 7.35 -12.06 -5.61
C ALA A 77 6.21 -12.99 -5.13
N GLU A 78 5.41 -12.54 -4.15
CA GLU A 78 4.25 -13.31 -3.67
C GLU A 78 3.18 -13.44 -4.76
N LEU A 79 2.89 -12.37 -5.52
CA LEU A 79 1.95 -12.40 -6.63
C LEU A 79 2.38 -13.41 -7.72
N VAL A 80 3.68 -13.47 -8.04
CA VAL A 80 4.23 -14.47 -8.98
C VAL A 80 4.08 -15.88 -8.42
N SER A 81 4.34 -16.10 -7.13
CA SER A 81 4.25 -17.41 -6.48
C SER A 81 2.84 -18.02 -6.53
N VAL A 82 1.80 -17.20 -6.57
CA VAL A 82 0.40 -17.63 -6.67
C VAL A 82 -0.13 -17.68 -8.11
N GLY A 83 0.76 -17.62 -9.10
CA GLY A 83 0.41 -17.70 -10.52
C GLY A 83 -0.27 -16.44 -11.06
N GLY A 84 -0.01 -15.28 -10.46
CA GLY A 84 -0.59 -14.00 -10.89
C GLY A 84 -2.03 -13.75 -10.43
N ASP A 85 -2.63 -14.68 -9.68
CA ASP A 85 -3.98 -14.51 -9.13
C ASP A 85 -3.94 -13.69 -7.84
N ALA A 86 -4.24 -12.39 -7.95
CA ALA A 86 -4.26 -11.46 -6.83
C ALA A 86 -5.21 -11.87 -5.68
N ARG A 87 -6.17 -12.77 -5.92
CA ARG A 87 -7.09 -13.26 -4.87
C ARG A 87 -6.44 -14.29 -3.94
N LYS A 88 -5.35 -14.90 -4.39
CA LYS A 88 -4.61 -15.93 -3.64
C LYS A 88 -3.38 -15.35 -2.93
N SER A 89 -2.95 -14.15 -3.31
CA SER A 89 -1.87 -13.44 -2.65
C SER A 89 -2.36 -12.85 -1.32
N ALA A 90 -1.51 -12.84 -0.29
CA ALA A 90 -1.79 -12.08 0.91
C ALA A 90 -1.83 -10.57 0.62
N LEU A 91 -2.53 -9.82 1.46
CA LEU A 91 -2.55 -8.37 1.35
C LEU A 91 -1.18 -7.80 1.75
N HIS A 92 -0.60 -6.98 0.87
CA HIS A 92 0.59 -6.17 1.14
C HIS A 92 0.16 -4.70 1.26
N VAL A 93 0.47 -4.07 2.39
CA VAL A 93 0.11 -2.66 2.65
C VAL A 93 1.38 -1.82 2.70
N VAL A 94 1.42 -0.78 1.86
CA VAL A 94 2.48 0.23 1.85
C VAL A 94 1.86 1.57 2.25
N VAL A 95 2.41 2.18 3.29
CA VAL A 95 2.02 3.50 3.78
C VAL A 95 3.15 4.47 3.47
N LEU A 96 2.81 5.48 2.66
CA LEU A 96 3.69 6.62 2.38
C LEU A 96 3.25 7.80 3.23
N ASP A 97 4.09 8.19 4.17
CA ASP A 97 3.86 9.33 5.07
C ASP A 97 4.50 10.60 4.50
N GLU A 98 4.01 11.78 4.89
CA GLU A 98 4.60 13.08 4.50
C GLU A 98 4.81 13.24 2.99
N ILE A 99 3.89 12.73 2.18
CA ILE A 99 3.97 12.82 0.72
C ILE A 99 4.04 14.28 0.24
N ASP A 100 3.42 15.21 0.97
CA ASP A 100 3.46 16.64 0.68
C ASP A 100 4.85 17.27 0.87
N ALA A 101 5.74 16.66 1.65
CA ALA A 101 7.11 17.17 1.83
C ALA A 101 7.94 17.10 0.54
N VAL A 102 7.61 16.16 -0.36
CA VAL A 102 8.32 15.95 -1.63
C VAL A 102 7.75 16.79 -2.77
N PHE A 103 6.46 17.16 -2.71
CA PHE A 103 5.77 17.87 -3.78
C PHE A 103 5.73 19.39 -3.59
N ARG A 104 6.49 19.95 -2.64
CA ARG A 104 6.65 21.41 -2.52
C ARG A 104 7.62 21.93 -3.58
N LYS A 105 7.09 22.76 -4.49
CA LYS A 105 7.88 23.68 -5.32
C LYS A 105 8.51 24.76 -4.46
#